data_AF-A0A497P833-F1
#
_entry.id   AF-A0A497P833-F1
#
_cell.length_a   1.000
_cell.length_b   1.000
_cell.length_c   1.000
_cell.angle_alpha   90.00
_cell.angle_beta   90.00
_cell.angle_gamma   90.00
#
_symmetry.space_group_name_H-M   'P 1'
#
loop_
_entity.id
_entity.type
_entity.pdbx_description
1 polymer ?
#
loop_
_entity_poly.entity_id
_entity_poly.type
_entity_poly.pdbx_seq_one_letter_code
_entity_poly.pdbx_strand_id
1 'polypeptide(L)'
;MIPRYDGYHHLYQTVVFDRVEPFQLKPLKVKAVYPRAGVCLHIILRRSQIDDDFQLPPGYVDWVINQEEYELIGKALARSDELTADLIGKPGWGGKRPFASTKLHHYM
;
A
#
# COMPACT_ATOMS: atom_id res chain seq x y z
N MET A 1 -0.87 4.89 -4.97
CA MET A 1 0.13 4.19 -5.80
C MET A 1 1.26 5.15 -6.12
N ILE A 2 2.50 4.68 -6.03
CA ILE A 2 3.70 5.50 -6.15
C ILE A 2 4.66 4.80 -7.12
N PRO A 3 5.05 5.42 -8.24
CA PRO A 3 5.98 4.80 -9.16
C PRO A 3 7.38 4.73 -8.54
N ARG A 4 8.09 3.65 -8.87
CA ARG A 4 9.44 3.34 -8.43
C ARG A 4 10.29 3.04 -9.65
N TYR A 5 11.31 3.85 -9.90
CA TYR A 5 12.28 3.66 -10.99
C TYR A 5 13.54 4.46 -10.67
N ASP A 6 14.66 4.10 -11.30
CA ASP A 6 15.99 4.68 -11.06
C ASP A 6 16.45 4.63 -9.60
N GLY A 7 15.98 3.62 -8.85
CA GLY A 7 16.31 3.47 -7.43
C GLY A 7 15.55 4.40 -6.47
N TYR A 8 14.48 5.08 -6.92
CA TYR A 8 13.67 5.98 -6.09
C TYR A 8 12.18 5.69 -6.21
N HIS A 9 11.45 5.94 -5.11
CA HIS A 9 10.00 6.15 -5.10
C HIS A 9 9.71 7.63 -5.40
N HIS A 10 8.89 7.91 -6.41
CA HIS A 10 8.58 9.28 -6.86
C HIS A 10 7.25 9.73 -6.25
N LEU A 11 7.31 10.30 -5.05
CA LEU A 11 6.15 10.62 -4.21
C LEU A 11 5.27 11.74 -4.80
N TYR A 12 5.81 12.62 -5.64
CA TYR A 12 5.04 13.66 -6.34
C TYR A 12 4.11 13.09 -7.44
N GLN A 13 4.37 11.85 -7.89
CA GLN A 13 3.55 11.13 -8.88
C GLN A 13 2.56 10.18 -8.19
N THR A 14 2.24 10.45 -6.93
CA THR A 14 1.34 9.58 -6.16
C THR A 14 -0.09 9.70 -6.69
N VAL A 15 -0.65 8.57 -7.11
CA VAL A 15 -2.08 8.44 -7.38
C VAL A 15 -2.78 8.02 -6.09
N VAL A 16 -3.65 8.88 -5.57
CA VAL A 16 -4.45 8.59 -4.37
C VAL A 16 -5.73 7.90 -4.80
N PHE A 17 -5.96 6.70 -4.28
CA PHE A 17 -7.15 5.90 -4.59
C PHE A 17 -8.34 6.28 -3.74
N ASP A 18 -8.09 6.49 -2.45
CA ASP A 18 -9.09 6.90 -1.48
C ASP A 18 -8.41 7.67 -0.33
N ARG A 19 -9.17 8.51 0.37
CA ARG A 19 -8.66 9.40 1.42
C ARG A 19 -9.70 9.68 2.49
N VAL A 20 -9.48 9.16 3.69
CA VAL A 20 -10.29 9.46 4.88
C VAL A 20 -9.84 10.77 5.56
N GLU A 21 -8.55 11.14 5.44
CA GLU A 21 -8.02 12.38 6.01
C GLU A 21 -6.96 13.04 5.12
N PRO A 22 -6.81 14.39 5.17
CA PRO A 22 -5.72 15.08 4.50
C PRO A 22 -4.36 14.56 4.97
N PHE A 23 -3.51 14.16 4.04
CA PHE A 23 -2.09 13.92 4.29
C PHE A 23 -1.27 14.43 3.12
N GLN A 24 -0.01 14.76 3.38
CA GLN A 24 0.94 15.14 2.33
C GLN A 24 2.28 14.45 2.58
N LEU A 25 2.79 13.81 1.55
CA LEU A 25 4.16 13.30 1.55
C LEU A 25 5.11 14.49 1.44
N LYS A 26 5.92 14.71 2.48
CA LYS A 26 6.89 15.83 2.54
C LYS A 26 8.07 15.67 1.57
N PRO A 27 8.65 14.47 1.34
CA PRO A 27 9.69 14.32 0.32
C PRO A 27 9.08 14.24 -1.08
N LEU A 28 9.76 14.79 -2.09
CA LEU A 28 9.39 14.56 -3.50
C LEU A 28 9.76 13.14 -3.97
N LYS A 29 10.87 12.60 -3.47
CA LYS A 29 11.33 11.23 -3.75
C LYS A 29 12.08 10.63 -2.57
N VAL A 30 12.03 9.31 -2.43
CA VAL A 30 12.73 8.55 -1.38
C VAL A 30 13.48 7.39 -2.01
N LYS A 31 14.71 7.11 -1.54
CA LYS A 31 15.51 5.99 -2.05
C LYS A 31 14.80 4.67 -1.77
N ALA A 32 14.65 3.83 -2.79
CA ALA A 32 14.04 2.52 -2.65
C ALA A 32 15.03 1.51 -2.06
N VAL A 33 14.56 0.67 -1.13
CA VAL A 33 15.34 -0.48 -0.64
C VAL A 33 15.56 -1.50 -1.76
N TYR A 34 14.55 -1.70 -2.60
CA TYR A 34 14.61 -2.55 -3.80
C TYR A 34 14.56 -1.68 -5.06
N PRO A 35 15.69 -1.46 -5.76
CA PRO A 35 15.80 -0.43 -6.81
C PRO A 35 15.20 -0.83 -8.17
N ARG A 36 14.34 -1.85 -8.23
CA ARG A 36 13.71 -2.31 -9.47
C ARG A 36 12.62 -1.34 -9.93
N ALA A 37 12.39 -1.25 -11.24
CA ALA A 37 11.24 -0.51 -11.75
C ALA A 37 9.91 -1.15 -11.34
N GLY A 38 8.87 -0.35 -11.13
CA GLY A 38 7.49 -0.81 -10.85
C GLY A 38 6.63 0.26 -10.17
N VAL A 39 5.42 -0.11 -9.75
CA VAL A 39 4.53 0.76 -8.97
C VAL A 39 4.27 0.12 -7.62
N CYS A 40 4.31 0.93 -6.56
CA CYS A 40 4.05 0.49 -5.20
C CYS A 40 2.69 0.98 -4.71
N LEU A 41 1.88 0.08 -4.13
CA LEU A 41 0.78 0.46 -3.26
C LEU A 41 1.36 0.80 -1.88
N HIS A 42 1.12 2.02 -1.42
CA HIS A 42 1.39 2.41 -0.04
C HIS A 42 0.05 2.50 0.67
N ILE A 43 -0.07 1.76 1.77
CA ILE A 43 -1.20 1.82 2.69
C ILE A 43 -0.65 2.51 3.93
N ILE A 44 -1.14 3.70 4.22
CA ILE A 44 -0.71 4.49 5.38
C ILE A 44 -1.79 4.34 6.42
N LEU A 45 -1.52 3.46 7.38
CA LEU A 45 -2.43 3.23 8.50
C LEU A 45 -2.09 4.20 9.63
N ARG A 46 -3.14 4.67 10.31
CA ARG A 46 -3.00 5.31 11.61
C ARG A 46 -3.25 4.27 12.69
N ARG A 47 -2.62 4.49 13.83
CA ARG A 47 -2.91 3.73 15.04
C ARG A 47 -4.36 3.99 15.46
N SER A 48 -5.09 2.93 15.72
CA SER A 48 -6.49 2.93 16.14
C SER A 48 -6.60 2.78 17.66
N GLN A 49 -7.78 3.05 18.22
CA GLN A 49 -8.05 2.80 19.64
C GLN A 49 -7.88 1.30 20.00
N ILE A 50 -8.22 0.40 19.08
CA ILE A 50 -8.04 -1.06 19.27
C ILE A 50 -6.55 -1.38 19.47
N ASP A 51 -5.64 -0.77 18.72
CA ASP A 51 -4.20 -0.98 18.90
C ASP A 51 -3.73 -0.60 20.32
N ASP A 52 -4.38 0.40 20.91
CA ASP A 52 -4.13 0.85 22.28
C ASP A 52 -4.80 -0.07 23.32
N ASP A 53 -6.03 -0.48 23.08
CA ASP A 53 -6.78 -1.41 23.94
C ASP A 53 -6.05 -2.77 24.06
N PHE A 54 -5.44 -3.25 22.98
CA PHE A 54 -4.62 -4.46 22.94
C PHE A 54 -3.15 -4.23 23.33
N GLN A 55 -2.76 -3.01 23.71
CA GLN A 55 -1.40 -2.63 24.12
C GLN A 55 -0.32 -3.04 23.11
N LEU A 56 -0.61 -2.94 21.81
CA LEU A 56 0.31 -3.37 20.76
C LEU A 56 1.57 -2.48 20.72
N PRO A 57 2.78 -3.04 20.53
CA PRO A 57 4.00 -2.24 20.45
C PRO A 57 3.95 -1.21 19.30
N PRO A 58 4.70 -0.09 19.41
CA PRO A 58 4.82 0.86 18.31
C PRO A 58 5.30 0.17 17.01
N GLY A 59 4.50 0.28 15.94
CA GLY A 59 4.76 -0.37 14.65
C GLY A 59 3.98 -1.66 14.40
N TYR A 60 3.29 -2.20 15.43
CA TYR A 60 2.19 -3.13 15.24
C TYR A 60 0.91 -2.31 15.09
N VAL A 61 0.27 -2.45 13.93
CA VAL A 61 -1.04 -1.88 13.64
C VAL A 61 -1.89 -3.05 13.20
N ASP A 62 -2.84 -3.46 14.03
CA ASP A 62 -3.85 -4.42 13.62
C ASP A 62 -4.86 -3.70 12.74
N TRP A 63 -5.03 -4.23 11.53
CA TRP A 63 -5.92 -3.65 10.56
C TRP A 63 -7.23 -4.43 10.55
N VAL A 64 -8.19 -3.90 11.31
CA VAL A 64 -9.59 -4.32 11.24
C VAL A 64 -10.25 -3.49 10.15
N ILE A 65 -10.66 -4.16 9.07
CA ILE A 65 -11.35 -3.55 7.94
C ILE A 65 -12.71 -4.18 7.74
N ASN A 66 -13.67 -3.36 7.33
CA ASN A 66 -14.95 -3.85 6.85
C ASN A 66 -14.83 -4.39 5.41
N GLN A 67 -15.90 -5.01 4.92
CA GLN A 67 -15.96 -5.61 3.58
C GLN A 67 -15.72 -4.58 2.45
N GLU A 68 -16.23 -3.36 2.58
CA GLU A 68 -16.05 -2.30 1.58
C GLU A 68 -14.58 -1.89 1.44
N GLU A 69 -13.90 -1.70 2.57
CA GLU A 69 -12.47 -1.41 2.63
C GLU A 69 -11.65 -2.56 2.03
N TYR A 70 -11.99 -3.81 2.35
CA TYR A 70 -11.34 -5.00 1.77
C TYR A 70 -11.41 -4.99 0.24
N GLU A 71 -12.59 -4.72 -0.31
CA GLU A 71 -12.79 -4.64 -1.76
C GLU A 71 -12.02 -3.47 -2.40
N LEU A 72 -11.99 -2.31 -1.74
CA LEU A 72 -11.24 -1.14 -2.20
C LEU A 72 -9.74 -1.42 -2.28
N ILE A 73 -9.19 -2.10 -1.28
CA ILE A 73 -7.78 -2.53 -1.27
C ILE A 73 -7.54 -3.49 -2.42
N GLY A 74 -8.44 -4.45 -2.64
CA GLY A 74 -8.39 -5.37 -3.77
C GLY A 74 -8.30 -4.64 -5.10
N LYS A 75 -9.16 -3.64 -5.33
CA LYS A 75 -9.14 -2.79 -6.54
C LYS A 75 -7.83 -2.01 -6.68
N ALA A 76 -7.33 -1.43 -5.58
CA ALA A 76 -6.07 -0.69 -5.59
C ALA A 76 -4.86 -1.59 -5.89
N LEU A 77 -4.86 -2.83 -5.38
CA LEU A 77 -3.84 -3.83 -5.70
C LEU A 77 -3.88 -4.21 -7.18
N ALA A 78 -5.06 -4.47 -7.74
CA ALA A 78 -5.24 -4.80 -9.15
C ALA A 78 -4.72 -3.68 -10.05
N ARG A 79 -5.09 -2.42 -9.76
CA ARG A 79 -4.58 -1.27 -10.51
C ARG A 79 -3.06 -1.11 -10.41
N SER A 80 -2.47 -1.41 -9.26
CA SER A 80 -1.02 -1.40 -9.12
C SER A 80 -0.34 -2.44 -10.00
N ASP A 81 -0.96 -3.59 -10.26
CA ASP A 81 -0.44 -4.59 -11.21
C ASP A 81 -0.53 -4.09 -12.64
N GLU A 82 -1.68 -3.54 -13.04
CA GLU A 82 -1.89 -2.95 -14.37
C GLU A 82 -0.86 -1.86 -14.67
N LEU A 83 -0.72 -0.86 -13.78
CA LEU A 83 0.24 0.22 -13.97
C LEU A 83 1.68 -0.27 -13.97
N THR A 84 1.97 -1.35 -13.24
CA THR A 84 3.30 -1.96 -13.32
C THR A 84 3.50 -2.65 -14.67
N ALA A 85 2.49 -3.37 -15.18
CA ALA A 85 2.53 -3.98 -16.49
C ALA A 85 2.73 -2.94 -17.60
N ASP A 86 2.01 -1.81 -17.53
CA ASP A 86 2.18 -0.68 -18.46
C ASP A 86 3.59 -0.10 -18.40
N LEU A 87 4.19 -0.01 -17.20
CA LEU A 87 5.50 0.61 -17.00
C LEU A 87 6.66 -0.30 -17.41
N ILE A 88 6.60 -1.60 -17.13
CA ILE A 88 7.76 -2.51 -17.25
C ILE A 88 7.50 -3.76 -18.12
N GLY A 89 6.33 -3.85 -18.77
CA GLY A 89 5.95 -4.95 -19.67
C GLY A 89 5.58 -6.25 -18.97
N LYS A 90 5.38 -6.24 -17.65
CA LYS A 90 4.98 -7.41 -16.85
C LYS A 90 4.27 -6.99 -15.56
N PRO A 91 3.31 -7.77 -15.05
CA PRO A 91 2.65 -7.47 -13.78
C PRO A 91 3.67 -7.39 -12.64
N GLY A 92 3.38 -6.52 -11.65
CA GLY A 92 4.33 -6.18 -10.59
C GLY A 92 4.65 -7.34 -9.64
N TRP A 93 3.76 -8.31 -9.53
CA TRP A 93 3.93 -9.52 -8.74
C TRP A 93 3.85 -10.79 -9.59
N GLY A 94 4.91 -11.59 -9.57
CA GLY A 94 5.01 -12.88 -10.28
C GLY A 94 4.52 -14.10 -9.47
N GLY A 95 3.65 -13.91 -8.47
CA GLY A 95 3.15 -14.97 -7.58
C GLY A 95 2.00 -14.49 -6.67
N LYS A 96 1.49 -15.35 -5.75
CA LYS A 96 0.47 -14.95 -4.76
C LYS A 96 0.97 -13.76 -3.95
N ARG A 97 0.23 -12.64 -3.98
CA ARG A 97 0.57 -11.44 -3.20
C ARG A 97 0.63 -11.80 -1.71
N PRO A 98 1.64 -11.33 -0.94
CA PRO A 98 1.82 -11.69 0.46
C PRO A 98 0.60 -11.34 1.32
N PHE A 99 -0.13 -10.28 0.98
CA PHE A 99 -1.38 -9.88 1.65
C PHE A 99 -2.56 -10.84 1.47
N ALA A 100 -2.50 -11.73 0.47
CA ALA A 100 -3.46 -12.81 0.34
C ALA A 100 -3.20 -13.96 1.36
N SER A 101 -2.02 -13.99 2.00
CA SER A 101 -1.64 -14.99 3.01
C SER A 101 -1.21 -14.40 4.36
N THR A 102 -0.95 -13.09 4.46
CA THR A 102 -0.66 -12.38 5.72
C THR A 102 -1.95 -11.82 6.30
N LYS A 103 -2.49 -12.55 7.29
CA LYS A 103 -3.46 -12.14 8.32
C LYS A 103 -4.08 -10.74 8.15
N LEU A 104 -4.99 -10.60 7.19
CA LEU A 104 -6.03 -9.57 7.25
C LEU A 104 -7.15 -10.17 8.10
N HIS A 105 -7.43 -9.56 9.25
CA HIS A 105 -8.51 -9.98 10.13
C HIS A 105 -9.79 -9.26 9.69
N HIS A 106 -10.60 -9.94 8.87
CA HIS A 106 -11.95 -9.46 8.53
C HIS A 106 -12.85 -9.71 9.75
N TYR A 107 -13.43 -8.65 10.29
CA TYR A 107 -14.55 -8.74 11.21
C TYR A 107 -15.83 -8.45 10.42
N MET A 108 -16.78 -9.40 10.43
CA MET A 108 -18.15 -9.16 9.97
C MET A 108 -18.93 -8.34 11.00
#